data_AF-A0A239WQI0-F1
#
_entry.id   AF-A0A239WQI0-F1
#
_cell.length_a   1.000
_cell.length_b   1.000
_cell.length_c   1.000
_cell.angle_alpha   90.00
_cell.angle_beta   90.00
_cell.angle_gamma   90.00
#
_symmetry.space_group_name_H-M   'P 1'
#
loop_
_entity.id
_entity.type
_entity.pdbx_description
1 polymer ?
#
loop_
_entity_poly.entity_id
_entity_poly.type
_entity_poly.pdbx_seq_one_letter_code
_entity_poly.pdbx_strand_id
1 'polypeptide(L)' 'MLILRIQVPDVPGALGKVATTMGTVDADISAVEIVEKGDGYAIDDFILSLPTETMPDTLVSTCDQLEGVKVP' A
#
# COMPACT_ATOMS: atom_id res chain seq x y z
N MET A 1 6.09 -13.50 -2.19
CA MET A 1 5.44 -12.48 -3.02
C MET A 1 3.98 -12.45 -2.64
N LEU A 2 3.45 -11.27 -2.34
CA LEU A 2 2.09 -11.05 -1.84
C LEU A 2 1.46 -9.86 -2.56
N ILE A 3 0.13 -9.79 -2.54
CA ILE A 3 -0.64 -8.68 -3.10
C ILE A 3 -1.32 -7.97 -1.94
N LEU A 4 -1.09 -6.66 -1.82
CA LEU A 4 -1.81 -5.80 -0.91
C LEU A 4 -2.66 -4.83 -1.71
N ARG A 5 -3.98 -4.98 -1.62
CA ARG A 5 -4.93 -4.02 -2.17
C ARG A 5 -5.13 -2.89 -1.19
N ILE A 6 -5.08 -1.66 -1.65
CA ILE A 6 -5.41 -0.49 -0.83
C ILE A 6 -6.28 0.48 -1.61
N GLN A 7 -7.12 1.22 -0.89
CA GLN A 7 -7.75 2.42 -1.38
C GLN A 7 -6.95 3.64 -0.89
N VAL A 8 -6.62 4.55 -1.79
CA VAL A 8 -5.86 5.77 -1.48
C VAL A 8 -6.58 7.00 -2.04
N PRO A 9 -6.38 8.21 -1.45
CA PRO A 9 -6.90 9.43 -2.04
C PRO A 9 -6.22 9.72 -3.39
N ASP A 10 -6.98 10.08 -4.44
CA ASP A 10 -6.43 10.39 -5.77
C ASP A 10 -5.91 11.84 -5.80
N VAL A 11 -4.86 12.11 -5.02
CA VAL A 11 -4.18 13.41 -4.92
C VAL A 11 -2.67 13.24 -5.13
N PRO A 12 -1.97 14.26 -5.67
CA PRO A 12 -0.53 14.20 -5.87
C PRO A 12 0.22 13.82 -4.58
N GLY A 13 1.08 12.81 -4.68
CA GLY A 13 1.93 12.34 -3.58
C GLY A 13 1.32 11.28 -2.67
N ALA A 14 0.04 10.90 -2.83
CA ALA A 14 -0.59 9.86 -2.00
C ALA A 14 0.13 8.51 -2.10
N LEU A 15 0.39 8.02 -3.32
CA LEU A 15 1.17 6.79 -3.54
C LEU A 15 2.58 6.85 -2.95
N GLY A 16 3.23 8.02 -2.97
CA GLY A 16 4.54 8.21 -2.37
C GLY A 16 4.53 8.02 -0.85
N LYS A 17 3.47 8.50 -0.17
CA LYS A 17 3.29 8.28 1.28
C LYS A 17 3.12 6.80 1.61
N VAL A 18 2.32 6.09 0.81
CA VAL A 18 2.14 4.64 0.94
C VAL A 18 3.47 3.92 0.75
N ALA A 19 4.17 4.16 -0.36
CA ALA A 19 5.45 3.50 -0.63
C ALA A 19 6.50 3.77 0.45
N THR A 20 6.56 5.00 0.97
CA THR A 20 7.43 5.36 2.09
C THR A 20 7.11 4.54 3.34
N THR A 21 5.81 4.33 3.61
CA THR A 21 5.33 3.60 4.79
C THR A 21 5.61 2.11 4.67
N MET A 22 5.37 1.52 3.50
CA MET A 22 5.76 0.14 3.20
C MET A 22 7.27 -0.07 3.37
N GLY A 23 8.09 0.92 2.98
CA GLY A 23 9.54 0.88 3.19
C GLY A 23 9.98 0.83 4.66
N THR A 24 9.14 1.25 5.62
CA THR A 24 9.48 1.19 7.05
C THR A 24 9.46 -0.23 7.62
N VAL A 25 8.85 -1.17 6.91
CA VAL A 25 8.81 -2.60 7.25
C VAL A 25 9.64 -3.45 6.27
N ASP A 26 10.55 -2.78 5.54
CA ASP A 26 11.42 -3.36 4.52
C ASP A 26 10.67 -4.09 3.40
N ALA A 27 9.46 -3.63 3.07
CA ALA A 27 8.71 -4.16 1.95
C ALA A 27 9.37 -3.78 0.61
N ASP A 28 9.59 -4.77 -0.24
CA ASP A 28 10.16 -4.59 -1.58
C ASP A 28 9.05 -4.66 -2.64
N ILE A 29 8.74 -3.51 -3.25
CA ILE A 29 7.65 -3.36 -4.22
C ILE A 29 8.14 -3.79 -5.60
N SER A 30 7.54 -4.86 -6.13
CA SER A 30 7.82 -5.38 -7.47
C SER A 30 6.97 -4.70 -8.54
N ALA A 31 5.71 -4.38 -8.24
CA ALA A 31 4.80 -3.71 -9.15
C ALA A 31 3.65 -3.02 -8.41
N VAL A 32 3.05 -2.03 -9.08
CA VAL A 32 1.83 -1.34 -8.63
C VAL A 32 0.87 -1.33 -9.80
N GLU A 33 -0.36 -1.77 -9.57
CA GLU A 33 -1.42 -1.83 -10.57
C GLU A 33 -2.64 -1.04 -10.10
N ILE A 34 -3.15 -0.14 -10.94
CA ILE A 34 -4.39 0.59 -10.67
C ILE A 34 -5.56 -0.32 -11.02
N VAL A 35 -6.34 -0.71 -10.02
CA VAL A 35 -7.51 -1.58 -10.17
C VAL A 35 -8.75 -0.76 -10.53
N GLU A 36 -8.94 0.36 -9.83
CA GLU A 36 -10.11 1.22 -10.00
C GLU A 36 -9.73 2.69 -9.74
N LYS A 37 -10.36 3.61 -10.48
CA LYS A 37 -10.39 5.03 -10.13
C LYS A 37 -11.83 5.46 -9.88
N GLY A 38 -12.11 5.92 -8.68
CA GLY A 38 -13.38 6.50 -8.28
C GLY A 38 -13.31 8.01 -8.13
N ASP A 39 -14.38 8.60 -7.60
CA ASP A 39 -14.41 10.04 -7.34
C ASP A 39 -13.59 10.38 -6.08
N GLY A 40 -12.38 10.92 -6.29
CA GLY A 40 -11.46 11.32 -5.22
C GLY A 40 -10.62 10.19 -4.61
N TYR A 41 -10.69 8.96 -5.14
CA TYR A 41 -9.86 7.83 -4.69
C TYR A 41 -9.41 6.94 -5.85
N ALA A 42 -8.32 6.19 -5.62
CA ALA A 42 -7.89 5.08 -6.44
C ALA A 42 -7.81 3.81 -5.59
N ILE A 43 -8.06 2.65 -6.20
CA ILE A 43 -7.76 1.34 -5.63
C ILE A 43 -6.55 0.80 -6.37
N ASP A 44 -5.50 0.52 -5.63
CA ASP A 44 -4.22 0.06 -6.17
C ASP A 44 -3.82 -1.27 -5.53
N ASP A 45 -3.34 -2.20 -6.35
CA ASP A 45 -2.72 -3.44 -5.92
C ASP A 45 -1.20 -3.28 -5.92
N PHE A 46 -0.60 -3.54 -4.76
CA PHE A 46 0.85 -3.59 -4.60
C PHE A 46 1.30 -5.05 -4.61
N ILE A 47 2.09 -5.42 -5.61
CA ILE A 47 2.80 -6.69 -5.64
C ILE A 47 4.14 -6.48 -4.98
N LEU A 48 4.37 -7.15 -3.86
CA LEU A 48 5.58 -6.94 -3.06
C LEU A 48 6.08 -8.21 -2.38
N SER A 49 7.27 -8.12 -1.81
CA SER A 49 7.82 -9.13 -0.90
C SER A 49 8.18 -8.51 0.44
N LEU A 50 8.15 -9.33 1.50
CA LEU A 50 8.53 -8.94 2.84
C LEU A 50 9.73 -9.78 3.28
N PRO A 51 10.59 -9.25 4.17
CA PRO A 51 11.58 -10.05 4.86
C PRO A 51 10.92 -11.19 5.63
N THR A 52 11.65 -12.28 5.85
CA THR A 52 11.13 -13.46 6.57
C THR A 52 10.68 -13.14 8.00
N GLU A 53 11.23 -12.11 8.62
CA GLU A 53 10.90 -11.68 9.99
C GLU A 53 9.67 -10.78 10.07
N THR A 54 9.24 -10.19 8.95
CA THR A 54 8.10 -9.27 8.91
C THR A 54 6.81 -10.03 8.64
N MET A 55 5.87 -9.96 9.59
CA MET A 55 4.54 -10.52 9.39
C MET A 55 3.72 -9.64 8.42
N PRO A 56 2.94 -10.23 7.50
CA PRO A 56 2.03 -9.48 6.62
C PRO A 56 1.08 -8.54 7.38
N ASP A 57 0.61 -8.94 8.56
CA ASP A 57 -0.26 -8.12 9.40
C ASP A 57 0.41 -6.81 9.84
N THR A 58 1.73 -6.80 10.02
CA THR A 58 2.51 -5.59 10.33
C THR A 58 2.43 -4.60 9.16
N LEU A 59 2.58 -5.09 7.93
CA LEU A 59 2.45 -4.26 6.72
C LEU A 59 1.04 -3.66 6.60
N VAL A 60 0.01 -4.48 6.79
CA VAL A 60 -1.40 -4.05 6.77
C VAL A 60 -1.62 -2.97 7.82
N SER A 61 -1.22 -3.23 9.07
CA SER A 61 -1.39 -2.29 10.19
C SER A 61 -0.67 -0.97 9.96
N THR A 62 0.52 -1.00 9.36
CA THR A 62 1.30 0.22 9.08
C THR A 62 0.64 1.04 7.96
N CYS A 63 0.11 0.40 6.93
CA CYS A 63 -0.59 1.10 5.85
C CYS A 63 -1.94 1.68 6.31
N ASP A 64 -2.68 0.97 7.17
CA ASP A 64 -3.98 1.41 7.70
C ASP A 64 -3.86 2.63 8.64
N GLN A 65 -2.67 2.88 9.21
CA GLN A 65 -2.38 4.08 10.00
C GLN A 65 -2.24 5.35 9.16
N LEU A 66 -2.12 5.25 7.83
CA LEU A 66 -2.03 6.41 6.96
C LEU A 66 -3.40 7.06 6.77
N GLU A 67 -3.47 8.35 7.09
CA GLU A 67 -4.69 9.14 6.92
C GLU A 67 -5.20 9.08 5.46
N GLY A 68 -6.45 8.64 5.30
CA GLY A 68 -7.13 8.53 4.00
C GLY A 68 -6.83 7.25 3.22
N VAL A 69 -5.92 6.41 3.71
CA VAL A 69 -5.66 5.07 3.14
C VAL A 69 -6.58 4.05 3.83
N LYS A 70 -7.06 3.06 3.08
CA LYS A 70 -7.82 1.93 3.63
C LYS A 70 -7.30 0.63 3.05
N VAL A 71 -7.20 -0.40 3.89
CA VAL A 71 -6.90 -1.77 3.46
C VAL A 71 -8.21 -2.58 3.53
N PRO A 72 -8.88 -2.85 2.39
CA PRO A 72 -10.15 -3.59 2.35
C PRO A 72 -10.00 -5.10 2.60
#